data_AF-A0A1H3U0N4-F1
#
_entry.id   AF-A0A1H3U0N4-F1
#
_cell.length_a   1.000
_cell.length_b   1.000
_cell.length_c   1.000
_cell.angle_alpha   90.00
_cell.angle_beta   90.00
_cell.angle_gamma   90.00
#
_symmetry.space_group_name_H-M   'P 1'
#
loop_
_entity.id
_entity.type
_entity.pdbx_description
1 polymer ?
#
loop_
_entity_poly.entity_id
_entity_poly.type
_entity_poly.pdbx_seq_one_letter_code
_entity_poly.pdbx_strand_id
1 'polypeptide(L)'
;MTSRLRRALRVWDSRRRRSAATTAYAAYAAVLVVVVVVVPVARAVWLALVDPATVAFLVSASGPEVMTVVVTLSWAALVMAGRFLGPAVLSPVLAFITVGSDLPRVRVFARPLRRALSITVLVLLATAAGCGTALVVVGVWSLWHCALFVTAGFLAGLISAVLWLVGQAFPRGAVIIGVGLAAGGAAALLWPAFGVVVPAAWVGLVFSDADGWAAVVGLAALAVVLISIVPVLLERLTVDDVLQQSVRREATVDHAAVLQLGELSALYQVKPTAGRFRRAVRVGRPTLSTFFLADLIGATRTPGRLLAALAGTVGAGVLLATAVALSGEAGAVWGTAGGLMLFAAIGPLTDGIRHAAAATSERSIYGVSDGLLLLAHSTMPFAVMTALLLLAVAVTSVAFGAPFVGCAPIVVAVGAIAIGTRIGNALKGSMPLSLLAAVPTPFGDPMAIVRVAWAVDGLLLAGVAGASAGAGASAAVFLFGAAAMAAVVGFARWRRRSH
;
A
#
# COMPACT_ATOMS: atom_id res chain seq x y z
N MET A 1 7.31 -24.84 24.66
CA MET A 1 8.59 -24.17 24.27
C MET A 1 9.76 -24.94 24.87
N THR A 2 10.67 -25.50 24.05
CA THR A 2 11.77 -26.38 24.54
C THR A 2 12.76 -25.60 25.42
N SER A 3 13.45 -26.29 26.32
CA SER A 3 14.46 -25.68 27.21
C SER A 3 15.62 -25.06 26.40
N ARG A 4 16.02 -25.71 25.30
CA ARG A 4 17.07 -25.24 24.36
C ARG A 4 16.71 -23.92 23.68
N LEU A 5 15.53 -23.82 23.06
CA LEU A 5 15.06 -22.57 22.43
C LEU A 5 14.95 -21.43 23.45
N ARG A 6 14.47 -21.73 24.67
CA ARG A 6 14.43 -20.77 25.78
C ARG A 6 15.80 -20.25 26.19
N ARG A 7 16.86 -21.07 26.14
CA ARG A 7 18.23 -20.62 26.45
C ARG A 7 18.79 -19.76 25.31
N ALA A 8 18.65 -20.20 24.07
CA ALA A 8 19.11 -19.45 22.89
C ALA A 8 18.46 -18.06 22.81
N LEU A 9 17.13 -17.99 22.97
CA LEU A 9 16.40 -16.71 23.00
C LEU A 9 16.82 -15.86 24.19
N ARG A 10 17.07 -16.44 25.37
CA ARG A 10 17.54 -15.67 26.53
C ARG A 10 18.93 -15.07 26.31
N VAL A 11 19.87 -15.81 25.72
CA VAL A 11 21.22 -15.30 25.40
C VAL A 11 21.14 -14.22 24.32
N TRP A 12 20.28 -14.40 23.32
CA TRP A 12 20.04 -13.39 22.30
C TRP A 12 19.43 -12.12 22.89
N ASP A 13 18.36 -12.27 23.68
CA ASP A 13 17.64 -11.16 24.32
C ASP A 13 18.53 -10.46 25.36
N SER A 14 19.43 -11.16 26.06
CA SER A 14 20.37 -10.55 27.00
C SER A 14 21.37 -9.62 26.29
N ARG A 15 21.77 -9.96 25.05
CA ARG A 15 22.65 -9.12 24.22
C ARG A 15 21.92 -7.93 23.59
N ARG A 16 20.59 -7.96 23.52
CA ARG A 16 19.75 -6.88 22.97
C ARG A 16 18.87 -6.21 24.04
N ARG A 17 19.22 -6.30 25.32
CA ARG A 17 18.48 -5.58 26.37
C ARG A 17 18.55 -4.09 26.10
N ARG A 18 17.41 -3.53 25.71
CA ARG A 18 17.21 -2.08 25.66
C ARG A 18 17.29 -1.56 27.08
N SER A 19 17.92 -0.40 27.26
CA SER A 19 17.90 0.27 28.56
C SER A 19 16.44 0.59 28.95
N ALA A 20 16.18 0.70 30.25
CA ALA A 20 14.86 1.12 30.74
C ALA A 20 14.46 2.47 30.13
N ALA A 21 15.41 3.39 29.99
CA ALA A 21 15.24 4.68 29.33
C ALA A 21 14.78 4.54 27.87
N THR A 22 15.39 3.65 27.08
CA THR A 22 14.96 3.40 25.69
C THR A 22 13.53 2.84 25.63
N THR A 23 13.14 2.01 26.59
CA THR A 23 11.79 1.44 26.65
C THR A 23 10.76 2.50 27.03
N ALA A 24 11.08 3.33 28.03
CA ALA A 24 10.24 4.44 28.45
C ALA A 24 10.07 5.46 27.30
N TYR A 25 11.16 5.81 26.61
CA TYR A 25 11.10 6.70 25.45
C TYR A 25 10.24 6.13 24.32
N ALA A 26 10.37 4.82 24.02
CA ALA A 26 9.54 4.18 23.00
C ALA A 26 8.05 4.18 23.37
N ALA A 27 7.72 3.97 24.65
CA ALA A 27 6.34 4.07 25.14
C ALA A 27 5.80 5.50 25.03
N TYR A 28 6.58 6.49 25.44
CA TYR A 28 6.25 7.91 25.27
C TYR A 28 6.02 8.28 23.79
N ALA A 29 6.93 7.89 22.90
CA ALA A 29 6.80 8.13 21.47
C ALA A 29 5.56 7.43 20.88
N ALA A 30 5.25 6.21 21.32
CA ALA A 30 4.05 5.52 20.89
C ALA A 30 2.76 6.26 21.32
N VAL A 31 2.71 6.74 22.57
CA VAL A 31 1.58 7.55 23.06
C VAL A 31 1.45 8.83 22.25
N LEU A 32 2.56 9.52 21.96
CA LEU A 32 2.54 10.75 21.18
C LEU A 32 2.05 10.50 19.74
N VAL A 33 2.48 9.42 19.09
CA VAL A 33 1.96 9.00 17.77
C VAL A 33 0.47 8.70 17.84
N VAL A 34 -0.01 8.03 18.88
CA VAL A 34 -1.43 7.75 19.05
C VAL A 34 -2.23 9.04 19.16
N VAL A 35 -1.83 9.97 20.03
CA VAL A 35 -2.58 11.21 20.28
C VAL A 35 -2.50 12.18 19.10
N VAL A 36 -1.33 12.35 18.48
CA VAL A 36 -1.10 13.37 17.45
C VAL A 36 -1.47 12.89 16.05
N VAL A 37 -1.36 11.59 15.76
CA VAL A 37 -1.59 11.04 14.42
C VAL A 37 -2.83 10.14 14.39
N VAL A 38 -2.88 9.12 15.25
CA VAL A 38 -3.93 8.10 15.17
C VAL A 38 -5.30 8.68 15.53
N VAL A 39 -5.41 9.47 16.60
CA VAL A 39 -6.69 10.04 17.03
C VAL A 39 -7.28 11.01 16.00
N PRO A 40 -6.55 11.99 15.44
CA PRO A 40 -7.09 12.87 14.40
C PRO A 40 -7.48 12.12 13.13
N VAL A 41 -6.68 11.13 12.69
CA VAL A 41 -7.02 10.29 11.54
C VAL A 41 -8.27 9.46 11.82
N ALA A 42 -8.37 8.84 13.00
CA ALA A 42 -9.54 8.07 13.41
C ALA A 42 -10.80 8.96 13.47
N ARG A 43 -10.67 10.20 13.98
CA ARG A 43 -11.75 11.18 13.97
C ARG A 43 -12.18 11.55 12.55
N ALA A 44 -11.23 11.83 11.65
CA ALA A 44 -11.54 12.16 10.26
C ALA A 44 -12.24 10.99 9.54
N VAL A 45 -11.76 9.76 9.73
CA VAL A 45 -12.40 8.55 9.21
C VAL A 45 -13.80 8.37 9.81
N TRP A 46 -13.97 8.59 11.11
CA TRP A 46 -15.28 8.51 11.76
C TRP A 46 -16.28 9.50 11.18
N LEU A 47 -15.88 10.77 11.04
CA LEU A 47 -16.71 11.81 10.45
C LEU A 47 -17.06 11.50 8.99
N ALA A 48 -16.12 10.94 8.23
CA ALA A 48 -16.38 10.46 6.87
C ALA A 48 -17.37 9.30 6.83
N LEU A 49 -17.33 8.37 7.80
CA LEU A 49 -18.21 7.20 7.84
C LEU A 49 -19.65 7.55 8.22
N VAL A 50 -19.86 8.57 9.06
CA VAL A 50 -21.21 9.04 9.45
C VAL A 50 -21.76 10.10 8.52
N ASP A 51 -20.98 10.54 7.53
CA ASP A 51 -21.42 11.49 6.51
C ASP A 51 -22.61 10.93 5.71
N PRO A 52 -23.70 11.71 5.51
CA PRO A 52 -24.89 11.22 4.82
C PRO A 52 -24.64 10.66 3.41
N ALA A 53 -23.69 11.22 2.65
CA ALA A 53 -23.39 10.73 1.31
C ALA A 53 -22.66 9.37 1.36
N THR A 54 -21.74 9.21 2.32
CA THR A 54 -21.07 7.92 2.56
C THR A 54 -22.05 6.87 3.05
N VAL A 55 -22.95 7.21 3.98
CA VAL A 55 -23.99 6.29 4.45
C VAL A 55 -24.93 5.90 3.30
N ALA A 56 -25.39 6.85 2.50
CA ALA A 56 -26.24 6.56 1.33
C ALA A 56 -25.55 5.60 0.34
N PHE A 57 -24.24 5.79 0.11
CA PHE A 57 -23.44 4.88 -0.70
C PHE A 57 -23.32 3.49 -0.07
N LEU A 58 -22.99 3.41 1.22
CA LEU A 58 -22.84 2.14 1.92
C LEU A 58 -24.14 1.34 1.97
N VAL A 59 -25.29 1.99 2.07
CA VAL A 59 -26.62 1.33 2.11
C VAL A 59 -27.16 1.03 0.71
N SER A 60 -26.54 1.56 -0.34
CA SER A 60 -26.93 1.27 -1.72
C SER A 60 -26.71 -0.20 -2.09
N ALA A 61 -27.30 -0.64 -3.21
CA ALA A 61 -27.11 -1.97 -3.77
C ALA A 61 -25.62 -2.30 -4.03
N SER A 62 -24.77 -1.29 -4.21
CA SER A 62 -23.34 -1.46 -4.47
C SER A 62 -22.49 -1.64 -3.20
N GLY A 63 -23.01 -1.34 -2.00
CA GLY A 63 -22.27 -1.50 -0.74
C GLY A 63 -21.73 -2.92 -0.52
N PRO A 64 -22.57 -3.97 -0.63
CA PRO A 64 -22.16 -5.37 -0.51
C PRO A 64 -21.13 -5.80 -1.57
N GLU A 65 -21.28 -5.30 -2.79
CA GLU A 65 -20.35 -5.56 -3.90
C GLU A 65 -18.97 -4.97 -3.61
N VAL A 66 -18.94 -3.73 -3.10
CA VAL A 66 -17.70 -3.05 -2.70
C VAL A 66 -17.00 -3.80 -1.58
N MET A 67 -17.73 -4.30 -0.57
CA MET A 67 -17.14 -5.11 0.49
C MET A 67 -16.53 -6.41 -0.07
N THR A 68 -17.21 -7.06 -1.00
CA THR A 68 -16.71 -8.24 -1.70
C THR A 68 -15.43 -7.94 -2.46
N VAL A 69 -15.38 -6.83 -3.21
CA VAL A 69 -14.19 -6.36 -3.93
C VAL A 69 -13.03 -6.11 -2.97
N VAL A 70 -13.27 -5.34 -1.90
CA VAL A 70 -12.24 -4.95 -0.92
C VAL A 70 -11.63 -6.19 -0.26
N VAL A 71 -12.46 -7.14 0.19
CA VAL A 71 -11.98 -8.38 0.81
C VAL A 71 -11.22 -9.24 -0.19
N THR A 72 -11.75 -9.41 -1.41
CA THR A 72 -11.11 -10.17 -2.47
C THR A 72 -9.72 -9.62 -2.79
N LEU A 73 -9.63 -8.31 -3.03
CA LEU A 73 -8.37 -7.65 -3.38
C LEU A 73 -7.39 -7.68 -2.20
N SER A 74 -7.87 -7.53 -0.97
CA SER A 74 -7.04 -7.64 0.23
C SER A 74 -6.44 -9.03 0.38
N TRP A 75 -7.25 -10.08 0.18
CA TRP A 75 -6.79 -11.47 0.22
C TRP A 75 -5.79 -11.77 -0.90
N ALA A 76 -6.08 -11.38 -2.14
CA ALA A 76 -5.15 -11.52 -3.25
C ALA A 76 -3.83 -10.78 -3.00
N ALA A 77 -3.90 -9.55 -2.50
CA ALA A 77 -2.73 -8.75 -2.15
C ALA A 77 -1.90 -9.36 -1.03
N LEU A 78 -2.52 -9.90 0.01
CA LEU A 78 -1.81 -10.53 1.13
C LEU A 78 -1.11 -11.83 0.71
N VAL A 79 -1.74 -12.67 -0.11
CA VAL A 79 -1.07 -13.84 -0.71
C VAL A 79 0.15 -13.40 -1.51
N MET A 80 0.01 -12.38 -2.37
CA MET A 80 1.13 -11.88 -3.17
C MET A 80 2.22 -11.23 -2.31
N ALA A 81 1.84 -10.51 -1.26
CA ALA A 81 2.76 -9.87 -0.33
C ALA A 81 3.57 -10.91 0.46
N GLY A 82 2.95 -12.04 0.84
CA GLY A 82 3.61 -13.12 1.58
C GLY A 82 4.84 -13.69 0.88
N ARG A 83 4.85 -13.66 -0.46
CA ARG A 83 6.01 -14.05 -1.28
C ARG A 83 7.27 -13.24 -0.94
N PHE A 84 7.12 -11.96 -0.63
CA PHE A 84 8.22 -11.02 -0.44
C PHE A 84 8.42 -10.60 1.02
N LEU A 85 7.33 -10.55 1.77
CA LEU A 85 7.22 -10.05 3.13
C LEU A 85 6.42 -11.06 3.95
N GLY A 86 6.98 -12.22 4.26
CA GLY A 86 6.26 -13.25 5.00
C GLY A 86 5.93 -12.87 6.45
N PRO A 87 4.85 -13.41 7.05
CA PRO A 87 4.53 -13.22 8.46
C PRO A 87 5.49 -13.98 9.40
N ALA A 88 6.08 -15.09 8.95
CA ALA A 88 6.99 -15.92 9.73
C ALA A 88 8.46 -15.57 9.45
N VAL A 89 8.92 -14.42 9.97
CA VAL A 89 10.29 -13.92 9.79
C VAL A 89 10.96 -13.67 11.14
N LEU A 90 12.24 -14.05 11.26
CA LEU A 90 13.10 -13.84 12.43
C LEU A 90 14.28 -12.92 12.07
N SER A 91 15.17 -12.62 13.01
CA SER A 91 16.46 -12.05 12.63
C SER A 91 17.27 -13.09 11.83
N PRO A 92 18.13 -12.68 10.88
CA PRO A 92 18.88 -13.62 10.03
C PRO A 92 19.66 -14.67 10.81
N VAL A 93 20.35 -14.26 11.88
CA VAL A 93 21.11 -15.17 12.76
C VAL A 93 20.18 -16.18 13.45
N LEU A 94 19.03 -15.73 13.98
CA LEU A 94 18.07 -16.64 14.60
C LEU A 94 17.41 -17.56 13.58
N ALA A 95 17.09 -17.06 12.38
CA ALA A 95 16.54 -17.86 11.30
C ALA A 95 17.50 -18.99 10.91
N PHE A 96 18.78 -18.68 10.70
CA PHE A 96 19.81 -19.68 10.37
C PHE A 96 19.92 -20.76 11.45
N ILE A 97 20.04 -20.37 12.72
CA ILE A 97 20.25 -21.31 13.84
C ILE A 97 19.00 -22.15 14.13
N THR A 98 17.80 -21.54 14.10
CA THR A 98 16.58 -22.21 14.56
C THR A 98 15.87 -23.01 13.47
N VAL A 99 15.89 -22.53 12.21
CA VAL A 99 15.25 -23.24 11.09
C VAL A 99 16.14 -24.38 10.60
N GLY A 100 17.47 -24.29 10.75
CA GLY A 100 18.41 -25.38 10.48
C GLY A 100 18.52 -26.43 11.59
N SER A 101 17.69 -26.36 12.63
CA SER A 101 17.70 -27.30 13.77
C SER A 101 16.47 -28.21 13.75
N ASP A 102 16.49 -29.31 14.51
CA ASP A 102 15.36 -30.25 14.65
C ASP A 102 14.17 -29.71 15.47
N LEU A 103 14.09 -28.39 15.67
CA LEU A 103 13.01 -27.77 16.43
C LEU A 103 11.75 -27.66 15.56
N PRO A 104 10.56 -28.07 16.08
CA PRO A 104 9.30 -27.89 15.36
C PRO A 104 9.07 -26.42 15.02
N ARG A 105 8.80 -26.13 13.74
CA ARG A 105 8.78 -24.75 13.24
C ARG A 105 7.62 -23.95 13.78
N VAL A 106 6.52 -24.63 14.11
CA VAL A 106 5.39 -24.06 14.86
C VAL A 106 5.85 -23.36 16.13
N ARG A 107 6.80 -23.95 16.86
CA ARG A 107 7.32 -23.39 18.12
C ARG A 107 8.30 -22.24 17.87
N VAL A 108 9.08 -22.33 16.80
CA VAL A 108 10.05 -21.31 16.39
C VAL A 108 9.33 -20.03 15.93
N PHE A 109 8.30 -20.15 15.10
CA PHE A 109 7.58 -19.02 14.50
C PHE A 109 6.32 -18.58 15.27
N ALA A 110 5.95 -19.20 16.39
CA ALA A 110 4.75 -18.85 17.16
C ALA A 110 4.67 -17.37 17.54
N ARG A 111 5.79 -16.73 17.90
CA ARG A 111 5.81 -15.31 18.28
C ARG A 111 5.64 -14.37 17.07
N PRO A 112 6.46 -14.45 16.01
CA PRO A 112 6.25 -13.59 14.83
C PRO A 112 4.89 -13.82 14.18
N LEU A 113 4.43 -15.08 14.08
CA LEU A 113 3.13 -15.40 13.49
C LEU A 113 1.98 -14.82 14.31
N ARG A 114 1.98 -14.94 15.64
CA ARG A 114 0.95 -14.30 16.49
C ARG A 114 0.91 -12.79 16.31
N ARG A 115 2.06 -12.12 16.22
CA ARG A 115 2.11 -10.68 15.97
C ARG A 115 1.52 -10.32 14.61
N ALA A 116 1.91 -11.05 13.57
CA ALA A 116 1.37 -10.85 12.23
C ALA A 116 -0.15 -11.06 12.18
N LEU A 117 -0.63 -12.15 12.79
CA LEU A 117 -2.05 -12.47 12.95
C LEU A 117 -2.80 -11.36 13.70
N SER A 118 -2.28 -10.90 14.85
CA SER A 118 -2.91 -9.84 15.62
C SER A 118 -3.04 -8.55 14.82
N ILE A 119 -2.05 -8.19 14.00
CA ILE A 119 -2.10 -6.98 13.18
C ILE A 119 -3.22 -7.08 12.15
N THR A 120 -3.29 -8.17 11.36
CA THR A 120 -4.32 -8.30 10.31
C THR A 120 -5.73 -8.40 10.91
N VAL A 121 -5.88 -9.14 12.01
CA VAL A 121 -7.15 -9.25 12.73
C VAL A 121 -7.58 -7.91 13.30
N LEU A 122 -6.70 -7.18 14.00
CA LEU A 122 -7.04 -5.90 14.60
C LEU A 122 -7.41 -4.85 13.55
N VAL A 123 -6.71 -4.82 12.41
CA VAL A 123 -7.03 -3.89 11.32
C VAL A 123 -8.42 -4.17 10.76
N LEU A 124 -8.70 -5.40 10.35
CA LEU A 124 -10.00 -5.74 9.74
C LEU A 124 -11.15 -5.70 10.74
N LEU A 125 -10.91 -6.08 12.00
CA LEU A 125 -11.87 -5.92 13.09
C LEU A 125 -12.20 -4.45 13.34
N ALA A 126 -11.18 -3.57 13.44
CA ALA A 126 -11.37 -2.15 13.67
C ALA A 126 -12.09 -1.47 12.50
N THR A 127 -11.77 -1.83 11.25
CA THR A 127 -12.48 -1.34 10.07
C THR A 127 -13.94 -1.79 10.07
N ALA A 128 -14.21 -3.07 10.32
CA ALA A 128 -15.58 -3.59 10.38
C ALA A 128 -16.38 -2.96 11.53
N ALA A 129 -15.77 -2.80 12.71
CA ALA A 129 -16.37 -2.12 13.85
C ALA A 129 -16.64 -0.64 13.56
N GLY A 130 -15.70 0.07 12.94
CA GLY A 130 -15.90 1.47 12.55
C GLY A 130 -17.08 1.64 11.60
N CYS A 131 -17.14 0.86 10.51
CA CYS A 131 -18.27 0.91 9.57
C CYS A 131 -19.59 0.49 10.22
N GLY A 132 -19.60 -0.64 10.94
CA GLY A 132 -20.83 -1.17 11.56
C GLY A 132 -21.38 -0.24 12.64
N THR A 133 -20.52 0.31 13.50
CA THR A 133 -20.94 1.24 14.55
C THR A 133 -21.40 2.58 13.96
N ALA A 134 -20.78 3.07 12.88
CA ALA A 134 -21.28 4.25 12.17
C ALA A 134 -22.72 4.03 11.65
N LEU A 135 -23.00 2.88 11.03
CA LEU A 135 -24.34 2.55 10.53
C LEU A 135 -25.37 2.33 11.64
N VAL A 136 -24.96 1.84 12.81
CA VAL A 136 -25.82 1.79 14.01
C VAL A 136 -26.12 3.18 14.55
N VAL A 137 -25.10 4.05 14.66
CA VAL A 137 -25.26 5.42 15.18
C VAL A 137 -26.20 6.25 14.29
N VAL A 138 -26.15 6.05 12.98
CA VAL A 138 -27.05 6.70 12.01
C VAL A 138 -28.45 6.04 11.97
N GLY A 139 -28.65 4.93 12.68
CA GLY A 139 -29.96 4.26 12.82
C GLY A 139 -30.32 3.35 11.65
N VAL A 140 -29.37 2.98 10.80
CA VAL A 140 -29.58 2.08 9.65
C VAL A 140 -29.51 0.62 10.09
N TRP A 141 -28.54 0.28 10.94
CA TRP A 141 -28.29 -1.10 11.37
C TRP A 141 -28.72 -1.34 12.82
N SER A 142 -29.13 -2.57 13.09
CA SER A 142 -29.29 -3.08 14.45
C SER A 142 -27.93 -3.39 15.08
N LEU A 143 -27.86 -3.43 16.43
CA LEU A 143 -26.67 -3.90 17.15
C LEU A 143 -26.29 -5.33 16.76
N TRP A 144 -27.28 -6.16 16.43
CA TRP A 144 -27.06 -7.54 16.00
C TRP A 144 -26.36 -7.62 14.64
N HIS A 145 -26.81 -6.87 13.63
CA HIS A 145 -26.09 -6.83 12.33
C HIS A 145 -24.68 -6.31 12.47
N CYS A 146 -24.48 -5.27 13.30
CA CYS A 146 -23.15 -4.79 13.63
C CYS A 146 -22.29 -5.90 14.26
N ALA A 147 -22.83 -6.67 15.21
CA ALA A 147 -22.10 -7.77 15.83
C ALA A 147 -21.72 -8.87 14.83
N LEU A 148 -22.64 -9.24 13.92
CA LEU A 148 -22.36 -10.19 12.84
C LEU A 148 -21.27 -9.68 11.89
N PHE A 149 -21.34 -8.42 11.48
CA PHE A 149 -20.35 -7.82 10.58
C PHE A 149 -18.97 -7.67 11.23
N VAL A 150 -18.91 -7.29 12.50
CA VAL A 150 -17.67 -7.28 13.30
C VAL A 150 -17.07 -8.68 13.40
N THR A 151 -17.92 -9.70 13.60
CA THR A 151 -17.49 -11.11 13.61
C THR A 151 -16.95 -11.54 12.25
N ALA A 152 -17.61 -11.15 11.15
CA ALA A 152 -17.11 -11.39 9.80
C ALA A 152 -15.75 -10.71 9.56
N GLY A 153 -15.57 -9.47 10.04
CA GLY A 153 -14.28 -8.76 9.99
C GLY A 153 -13.16 -9.49 10.74
N PHE A 154 -13.45 -10.01 11.94
CA PHE A 154 -12.52 -10.85 12.70
C PHE A 154 -12.10 -12.10 11.91
N LEU A 155 -13.08 -12.84 11.37
CA LEU A 155 -12.84 -14.07 10.60
C LEU A 155 -12.08 -13.80 9.30
N ALA A 156 -12.45 -12.75 8.57
CA ALA A 156 -11.71 -12.28 7.40
C ALA A 156 -10.27 -11.89 7.75
N GLY A 157 -10.03 -11.36 8.95
CA GLY A 157 -8.72 -11.09 9.54
C GLY A 157 -7.87 -12.34 9.77
N LEU A 158 -8.48 -13.42 10.25
CA LEU A 158 -7.83 -14.73 10.43
C LEU A 158 -7.49 -15.34 9.07
N ILE A 159 -8.44 -15.36 8.13
CA ILE A 159 -8.26 -15.86 6.76
C ILE A 159 -7.12 -15.10 6.08
N SER A 160 -7.14 -13.77 6.18
CA SER A 160 -6.10 -12.87 5.67
C SER A 160 -4.70 -13.23 6.16
N ALA A 161 -4.55 -13.54 7.46
CA ALA A 161 -3.26 -13.93 8.04
C ALA A 161 -2.76 -15.27 7.51
N VAL A 162 -3.65 -16.25 7.34
CA VAL A 162 -3.29 -17.56 6.78
C VAL A 162 -2.93 -17.41 5.31
N LEU A 163 -3.71 -16.66 4.54
CA LEU A 163 -3.42 -16.36 3.13
C LEU A 163 -2.07 -15.65 2.96
N TRP A 164 -1.73 -14.74 3.87
CA TRP A 164 -0.42 -14.11 3.93
C TRP A 164 0.71 -15.15 4.15
N LEU A 165 0.49 -16.13 5.03
CA LEU A 165 1.43 -17.25 5.24
C LEU A 165 1.46 -18.22 4.04
N VAL A 166 0.34 -18.48 3.38
CA VAL A 166 0.27 -19.29 2.14
C VAL A 166 1.15 -18.65 1.06
N GLY A 167 1.10 -17.32 0.92
CA GLY A 167 1.99 -16.57 0.04
C GLY A 167 3.48 -16.80 0.32
N GLN A 168 3.84 -16.88 1.61
CA GLN A 168 5.20 -17.15 2.06
C GLN A 168 5.61 -18.61 1.80
N ALA A 169 4.71 -19.57 2.05
CA ALA A 169 4.98 -21.00 1.88
C ALA A 169 5.00 -21.43 0.40
N PHE A 170 4.29 -20.72 -0.48
CA PHE A 170 4.21 -21.01 -1.91
C PHE A 170 4.58 -19.79 -2.76
N PRO A 171 5.82 -19.29 -2.71
CA PRO A 171 6.19 -18.03 -3.37
C PRO A 171 5.98 -18.05 -4.89
N ARG A 172 6.09 -19.22 -5.53
CA ARG A 172 5.80 -19.39 -6.97
C ARG A 172 4.30 -19.48 -7.26
N GLY A 173 3.54 -20.16 -6.40
CA GLY A 173 2.10 -20.33 -6.52
C GLY A 173 1.29 -19.10 -6.09
N ALA A 174 1.88 -18.20 -5.30
CA ALA A 174 1.22 -17.02 -4.74
C ALA A 174 0.57 -16.13 -5.82
N VAL A 175 1.19 -16.01 -7.00
CA VAL A 175 0.62 -15.25 -8.12
C VAL A 175 -0.63 -15.94 -8.67
N ILE A 176 -0.58 -17.25 -8.88
CA ILE A 176 -1.71 -18.02 -9.40
C ILE A 176 -2.87 -18.00 -8.40
N ILE A 177 -2.58 -18.19 -7.11
CA ILE A 177 -3.57 -18.14 -6.03
C ILE A 177 -4.18 -16.73 -5.94
N GLY A 178 -3.34 -15.68 -5.95
CA GLY A 178 -3.82 -14.29 -5.89
C GLY A 178 -4.70 -13.92 -7.10
N VAL A 179 -4.29 -14.29 -8.31
CA VAL A 179 -5.10 -14.10 -9.53
C VAL A 179 -6.37 -14.93 -9.48
N GLY A 180 -6.32 -16.16 -9.00
CA GLY A 180 -7.49 -17.02 -8.83
C GLY A 180 -8.50 -16.44 -7.84
N LEU A 181 -8.03 -15.89 -6.70
CA LEU A 181 -8.89 -15.18 -5.75
C LEU A 181 -9.53 -13.95 -6.39
N ALA A 182 -8.74 -13.12 -7.09
CA ALA A 182 -9.25 -11.93 -7.79
C ALA A 182 -10.28 -12.30 -8.87
N ALA A 183 -10.00 -13.33 -9.67
CA ALA A 183 -10.91 -13.83 -10.71
C ALA A 183 -12.18 -14.42 -10.09
N GLY A 184 -12.07 -15.15 -8.98
CA GLY A 184 -13.21 -15.68 -8.24
C GLY A 184 -14.11 -14.58 -7.69
N GLY A 185 -13.54 -13.53 -7.08
CA GLY A 185 -14.31 -12.38 -6.64
C GLY A 185 -14.96 -11.61 -7.80
N ALA A 186 -14.25 -11.43 -8.93
CA ALA A 186 -14.83 -10.83 -10.13
C ALA A 186 -15.99 -11.68 -10.69
N ALA A 187 -15.85 -13.00 -10.71
CA ALA A 187 -16.90 -13.92 -11.12
C ALA A 187 -18.12 -13.85 -10.20
N ALA A 188 -17.92 -13.72 -8.88
CA ALA A 188 -19.03 -13.55 -7.92
C ALA A 188 -19.81 -12.25 -8.14
N LEU A 189 -19.14 -11.17 -8.58
CA LEU A 189 -19.79 -9.90 -8.91
C LEU A 189 -20.56 -9.97 -10.22
N LEU A 190 -20.00 -10.63 -11.24
CA LEU A 190 -20.65 -10.77 -12.56
C LEU A 190 -21.77 -11.82 -12.56
N TRP A 191 -21.66 -12.83 -11.69
CA TRP A 191 -22.64 -13.91 -11.54
C TRP A 191 -22.94 -14.13 -10.05
N PRO A 192 -23.97 -13.47 -9.49
CA PRO A 192 -24.29 -13.52 -8.06
C PRO A 192 -24.46 -14.93 -7.50
N ALA A 193 -24.97 -15.88 -8.30
CA ALA A 193 -25.09 -17.29 -7.91
C ALA A 193 -23.73 -17.95 -7.57
N PHE A 194 -22.64 -17.47 -8.17
CA PHE A 194 -21.29 -17.92 -7.87
C PHE A 194 -20.80 -17.40 -6.50
N GLY A 195 -21.42 -16.36 -5.95
CA GLY A 195 -21.12 -15.83 -4.62
C GLY A 195 -21.27 -16.86 -3.49
N VAL A 196 -22.08 -17.90 -3.69
CA VAL A 196 -22.26 -18.99 -2.72
C VAL A 196 -20.95 -19.75 -2.47
N VAL A 197 -20.07 -19.86 -3.47
CA VAL A 197 -18.79 -20.61 -3.37
C VAL A 197 -17.57 -19.70 -3.20
N VAL A 198 -17.75 -18.38 -3.19
CA VAL A 198 -16.67 -17.40 -3.07
C VAL A 198 -16.68 -16.78 -1.68
N PRO A 199 -15.76 -17.16 -0.77
CA PRO A 199 -15.85 -16.72 0.62
C PRO A 199 -15.72 -15.20 0.83
N ALA A 200 -15.13 -14.48 -0.12
CA ALA A 200 -15.09 -13.02 -0.07
C ALA A 200 -16.48 -12.40 -0.25
N ALA A 201 -17.35 -13.02 -1.06
CA ALA A 201 -18.73 -12.57 -1.27
C ALA A 201 -19.59 -12.78 -0.02
N TRP A 202 -19.26 -13.75 0.83
CA TRP A 202 -19.93 -13.94 2.11
C TRP A 202 -19.80 -12.72 3.02
N VAL A 203 -18.68 -11.97 2.96
CA VAL A 203 -18.56 -10.72 3.72
C VAL A 203 -19.53 -9.65 3.18
N GLY A 204 -19.76 -9.61 1.87
CA GLY A 204 -20.80 -8.78 1.26
C GLY A 204 -22.21 -9.18 1.71
N LEU A 205 -22.50 -10.48 1.78
CA LEU A 205 -23.78 -11.00 2.29
C LEU A 205 -24.05 -10.63 3.75
N VAL A 206 -23.02 -10.73 4.62
CA VAL A 206 -23.14 -10.25 6.01
C VAL A 206 -23.41 -8.76 6.05
N PHE A 207 -22.78 -7.99 5.15
CA PHE A 207 -22.96 -6.55 5.08
C PHE A 207 -24.38 -6.15 4.58
N SER A 208 -24.98 -6.89 3.65
CA SER A 208 -26.37 -6.64 3.22
C SER A 208 -27.44 -7.21 4.15
N ASP A 209 -27.04 -7.93 5.21
CA ASP A 209 -27.92 -8.77 6.05
C ASP A 209 -28.66 -9.89 5.28
N ALA A 210 -28.21 -10.22 4.06
CA ALA A 210 -28.78 -11.32 3.30
C ALA A 210 -28.13 -12.63 3.78
N ASP A 211 -28.85 -13.41 4.60
CA ASP A 211 -28.35 -14.66 5.19
C ASP A 211 -27.04 -14.49 5.99
N GLY A 212 -26.89 -13.34 6.66
CA GLY A 212 -25.64 -12.95 7.32
C GLY A 212 -25.13 -13.98 8.35
N TRP A 213 -26.02 -14.66 9.06
CA TRP A 213 -25.63 -15.70 10.01
C TRP A 213 -24.98 -16.92 9.31
N ALA A 214 -25.53 -17.37 8.17
CA ALA A 214 -25.01 -18.51 7.43
C ALA A 214 -23.65 -18.17 6.80
N ALA A 215 -23.51 -16.95 6.30
CA ALA A 215 -22.25 -16.42 5.79
C ALA A 215 -21.15 -16.36 6.88
N VAL A 216 -21.49 -15.92 8.11
CA VAL A 216 -20.57 -15.96 9.26
C VAL A 216 -20.16 -17.40 9.61
N VAL A 217 -21.11 -18.34 9.62
CA VAL A 217 -20.81 -19.77 9.87
C VAL A 217 -19.87 -20.32 8.80
N GLY A 218 -20.10 -19.99 7.52
CA GLY A 218 -19.21 -20.35 6.41
C GLY A 218 -17.80 -19.79 6.60
N LEU A 219 -17.67 -18.50 6.92
CA LEU A 219 -16.38 -17.86 7.21
C LEU A 219 -15.68 -18.50 8.41
N ALA A 220 -16.42 -18.89 9.45
CA ALA A 220 -15.88 -19.54 10.63
C ALA A 220 -15.35 -20.93 10.29
N ALA A 221 -16.12 -21.74 9.55
CA ALA A 221 -15.69 -23.05 9.07
C ALA A 221 -14.41 -22.94 8.22
N LEU A 222 -14.37 -21.99 7.27
CA LEU A 222 -13.20 -21.74 6.45
C LEU A 222 -11.99 -21.30 7.29
N ALA A 223 -12.18 -20.39 8.25
CA ALA A 223 -11.10 -19.95 9.14
C ALA A 223 -10.54 -21.11 9.96
N VAL A 224 -11.39 -22.00 10.49
CA VAL A 224 -10.95 -23.21 11.21
C VAL A 224 -10.12 -24.13 10.30
N VAL A 225 -10.60 -24.40 9.08
CA VAL A 225 -9.87 -25.21 8.10
C VAL A 225 -8.52 -24.59 7.77
N LEU A 226 -8.47 -23.29 7.49
CA LEU A 226 -7.24 -22.58 7.15
C LEU A 226 -6.26 -22.50 8.34
N ILE A 227 -6.75 -22.34 9.56
CA ILE A 227 -5.90 -22.36 10.76
C ILE A 227 -5.31 -23.76 10.98
N SER A 228 -6.09 -24.82 10.70
CA SER A 228 -5.63 -26.21 10.89
C SER A 228 -4.44 -26.57 9.99
N ILE A 229 -4.28 -25.93 8.83
CA ILE A 229 -3.16 -26.17 7.91
C ILE A 229 -1.91 -25.34 8.24
N VAL A 230 -1.98 -24.37 9.15
CA VAL A 230 -0.84 -23.51 9.53
C VAL A 230 0.41 -24.31 9.92
N PRO A 231 0.34 -25.38 10.73
CA PRO A 231 1.51 -26.21 11.03
C PRO A 231 2.20 -26.76 9.78
N VAL A 232 1.41 -27.27 8.83
CA VAL A 232 1.92 -27.82 7.56
C VAL A 232 2.57 -26.73 6.71
N LEU A 233 1.98 -25.53 6.66
CA LEU A 233 2.55 -24.38 5.95
C LEU A 233 3.89 -23.95 6.55
N LEU A 234 4.01 -23.94 7.88
CA LEU A 234 5.26 -23.60 8.56
C LEU A 234 6.35 -24.64 8.31
N GLU A 235 6.01 -25.93 8.32
CA GLU A 235 6.95 -27.02 8.00
C GLU A 235 7.46 -26.99 6.56
N ARG A 236 6.69 -26.42 5.63
CA ARG A 236 7.09 -26.23 4.23
C ARG A 236 8.08 -25.09 3.98
N LEU A 237 8.28 -24.18 4.93
CA LEU A 237 9.23 -23.08 4.74
C LEU A 237 10.62 -23.66 4.46
N THR A 238 11.45 -23.03 3.63
CA THR A 238 12.85 -23.45 3.48
C THR A 238 13.76 -22.53 4.29
N VAL A 239 14.91 -23.03 4.73
CA VAL A 239 15.90 -22.20 5.44
C VAL A 239 16.29 -21.01 4.59
N ASP A 240 16.57 -21.25 3.30
CA ASP A 240 17.01 -20.23 2.35
C ASP A 240 15.95 -19.13 2.14
N ASP A 241 14.68 -19.50 1.95
CA ASP A 241 13.61 -18.53 1.75
C ASP A 241 13.42 -17.65 3.01
N VAL A 242 13.41 -18.26 4.19
CA VAL A 242 13.26 -17.53 5.45
C VAL A 242 14.48 -16.64 5.68
N LEU A 243 15.69 -17.11 5.41
CA LEU A 243 16.92 -16.33 5.58
C LEU A 243 16.95 -15.13 4.63
N GLN A 244 16.62 -15.32 3.34
CA GLN A 244 16.53 -14.23 2.38
C GLN A 244 15.50 -13.17 2.79
N GLN A 245 14.32 -13.60 3.25
CA GLN A 245 13.29 -12.68 3.76
C GLN A 245 13.74 -11.99 5.05
N SER A 246 14.48 -12.68 5.93
CA SER A 246 15.02 -12.12 7.17
C SER A 246 16.06 -11.04 6.89
N VAL A 247 17.01 -11.29 5.98
CA VAL A 247 18.03 -10.32 5.58
C VAL A 247 17.39 -9.10 4.94
N ARG A 248 16.43 -9.31 4.03
CA ARG A 248 15.71 -8.20 3.40
C ARG A 248 14.92 -7.40 4.42
N ARG A 249 14.28 -8.05 5.40
CA ARG A 249 13.55 -7.38 6.47
C ARG A 249 14.46 -6.60 7.41
N GLU A 250 15.63 -7.12 7.76
CA GLU A 250 16.62 -6.38 8.57
C GLU A 250 17.11 -5.14 7.83
N ALA A 251 17.52 -5.27 6.57
CA ALA A 251 17.86 -4.13 5.72
C ALA A 251 16.70 -3.12 5.60
N THR A 252 15.46 -3.60 5.50
CA THR A 252 14.26 -2.73 5.49
C THR A 252 14.13 -1.94 6.78
N VAL A 253 14.35 -2.57 7.93
CA VAL A 253 14.29 -1.90 9.23
C VAL A 253 15.42 -0.87 9.35
N ASP A 254 16.62 -1.20 8.88
CA ASP A 254 17.78 -0.32 8.96
C ASP A 254 17.61 0.95 8.11
N HIS A 255 17.23 0.82 6.82
CA HIS A 255 16.95 1.99 5.98
C HIS A 255 15.71 2.77 6.44
N ALA A 256 14.69 2.11 7.00
CA ALA A 256 13.54 2.80 7.58
C ALA A 256 13.92 3.60 8.84
N ALA A 257 14.84 3.09 9.66
CA ALA A 257 15.33 3.79 10.85
C ALA A 257 16.09 5.07 10.50
N VAL A 258 16.79 5.10 9.36
CA VAL A 258 17.48 6.30 8.82
C VAL A 258 16.56 7.09 7.87
N LEU A 259 15.29 6.68 7.72
CA LEU A 259 14.29 7.32 6.88
C LEU A 259 14.70 7.44 5.39
N GLN A 260 15.52 6.51 4.91
CA GLN A 260 15.94 6.40 3.51
C GLN A 260 14.96 5.56 2.69
N LEU A 261 13.73 6.06 2.54
CA LEU A 261 12.63 5.34 1.89
C LEU A 261 12.87 5.08 0.39
N GLY A 262 13.71 5.87 -0.26
CA GLY A 262 14.10 5.65 -1.66
C GLY A 262 14.85 4.34 -1.87
N GLU A 263 15.80 4.05 -0.98
CA GLU A 263 16.63 2.84 -1.00
C GLU A 263 15.82 1.58 -0.64
N LEU A 264 14.81 1.72 0.24
CA LEU A 264 13.86 0.64 0.53
C LEU A 264 13.20 0.09 -0.73
N SER A 265 12.80 0.97 -1.65
CA SER A 265 12.15 0.53 -2.88
C SER A 265 13.05 -0.32 -3.77
N ALA A 266 14.37 -0.09 -3.73
CA ALA A 266 15.36 -0.84 -4.50
C ALA A 266 15.50 -2.28 -3.99
N LEU A 267 15.39 -2.51 -2.67
CA LEU A 267 15.50 -3.83 -2.05
C LEU A 267 14.43 -4.85 -2.51
N TYR A 268 13.28 -4.34 -2.96
CA TYR A 268 12.15 -5.16 -3.40
C TYR A 268 11.95 -5.16 -4.92
N GLN A 269 12.90 -4.60 -5.68
CA GLN A 269 12.80 -4.62 -7.14
C GLN A 269 12.95 -6.05 -7.68
N VAL A 270 11.96 -6.44 -8.49
CA VAL A 270 11.96 -7.74 -9.19
C VAL A 270 12.95 -7.69 -10.34
N LYS A 271 13.77 -8.74 -10.47
CA LYS A 271 14.68 -8.92 -11.61
C LYS A 271 13.88 -9.06 -12.92
N PRO A 272 14.33 -8.49 -14.05
CA PRO A 272 13.69 -8.66 -15.35
C PRO A 272 13.52 -10.13 -15.74
N THR A 273 12.27 -10.56 -16.01
CA THR A 273 11.93 -11.95 -16.34
C THR A 273 11.54 -12.15 -17.81
N ALA A 274 11.04 -11.12 -18.49
CA ALA A 274 10.58 -11.21 -19.88
C ALA A 274 11.32 -10.24 -20.80
N GLY A 275 11.23 -10.45 -22.12
CA GLY A 275 11.59 -9.43 -23.12
C GLY A 275 13.06 -8.99 -23.16
N ARG A 276 13.99 -9.84 -22.69
CA ARG A 276 15.43 -9.53 -22.64
C ARG A 276 16.05 -9.20 -24.01
N PHE A 277 15.53 -9.83 -25.08
CA PHE A 277 16.00 -9.66 -26.45
C PHE A 277 15.32 -8.51 -27.21
N ARG A 278 14.32 -7.83 -26.61
CA ARG A 278 13.64 -6.70 -27.26
C ARG A 278 14.56 -5.48 -27.23
N ARG A 279 14.94 -4.98 -28.41
CA ARG A 279 15.73 -3.75 -28.56
C ARG A 279 14.89 -2.53 -28.17
N ALA A 280 15.30 -1.86 -27.10
CA ALA A 280 14.68 -0.64 -26.59
C ALA A 280 15.02 0.59 -27.44
N VAL A 281 16.25 0.66 -27.94
CA VAL A 281 16.78 1.80 -28.71
C VAL A 281 16.96 1.39 -30.17
N ARG A 282 16.58 2.28 -31.09
CA ARG A 282 16.80 2.12 -32.54
C ARG A 282 17.35 3.44 -33.11
N VAL A 283 18.27 3.33 -34.05
CA VAL A 283 18.87 4.47 -34.75
C VAL A 283 17.81 5.21 -35.58
N GLY A 284 17.86 6.54 -35.62
CA GLY A 284 17.00 7.38 -36.46
C GLY A 284 15.63 7.75 -35.88
N ARG A 285 15.31 7.36 -34.64
CA ARG A 285 14.07 7.76 -33.97
C ARG A 285 14.20 9.11 -33.26
N PRO A 286 13.14 9.94 -33.22
CA PRO A 286 13.11 11.13 -32.38
C PRO A 286 13.38 10.79 -30.90
N THR A 287 14.03 11.71 -30.20
CA THR A 287 14.48 11.51 -28.81
C THR A 287 13.33 11.12 -27.87
N LEU A 288 12.21 11.85 -27.91
CA LEU A 288 11.03 11.57 -27.07
C LEU A 288 10.46 10.17 -27.32
N SER A 289 10.30 9.78 -28.59
CA SER A 289 9.79 8.46 -28.95
C SER A 289 10.73 7.33 -28.54
N THR A 290 12.05 7.59 -28.58
CA THR A 290 13.06 6.62 -28.16
C THR A 290 12.95 6.32 -26.66
N PHE A 291 12.89 7.35 -25.82
CA PHE A 291 12.75 7.17 -24.37
C PHE A 291 11.38 6.63 -23.97
N PHE A 292 10.29 7.10 -24.61
CA PHE A 292 8.95 6.54 -24.39
C PHE A 292 8.90 5.03 -24.63
N LEU A 293 9.43 4.57 -25.78
CA LEU A 293 9.45 3.15 -26.11
C LEU A 293 10.43 2.36 -25.26
N ALA A 294 11.57 2.96 -24.89
CA ALA A 294 12.52 2.32 -24.00
C ALA A 294 11.92 2.07 -22.60
N ASP A 295 11.20 3.04 -22.05
CA ASP A 295 10.51 2.93 -20.76
C ASP A 295 9.36 1.92 -20.83
N LEU A 296 8.57 1.95 -21.90
CA LEU A 296 7.50 0.98 -22.13
C LEU A 296 8.06 -0.44 -22.22
N ILE A 297 9.11 -0.65 -23.01
CA ILE A 297 9.79 -1.95 -23.10
C ILE A 297 10.36 -2.34 -21.74
N GLY A 298 11.00 -1.41 -21.02
CA GLY A 298 11.53 -1.60 -19.67
C GLY A 298 10.47 -2.12 -18.69
N ALA A 299 9.31 -1.47 -18.64
CA ALA A 299 8.20 -1.86 -17.79
C ALA A 299 7.67 -3.27 -18.14
N THR A 300 7.58 -3.62 -19.43
CA THR A 300 7.13 -4.96 -19.88
C THR A 300 8.09 -6.09 -19.51
N ARG A 301 9.36 -5.79 -19.17
CA ARG A 301 10.32 -6.82 -18.71
C ARG A 301 10.01 -7.34 -17.30
N THR A 302 9.18 -6.62 -16.54
CA THR A 302 8.69 -7.01 -15.21
C THR A 302 7.15 -7.06 -15.20
N PRO A 303 6.52 -8.04 -15.88
CA PRO A 303 5.08 -8.02 -16.15
C PRO A 303 4.22 -7.96 -14.88
N GLY A 304 4.59 -8.69 -13.82
CA GLY A 304 3.86 -8.61 -12.55
C GLY A 304 3.92 -7.22 -11.91
N ARG A 305 5.04 -6.51 -12.02
CA ARG A 305 5.21 -5.15 -11.50
C ARG A 305 4.43 -4.14 -12.34
N LEU A 306 4.39 -4.33 -13.66
CA LEU A 306 3.56 -3.55 -14.57
C LEU A 306 2.08 -3.75 -14.27
N LEU A 307 1.59 -4.99 -14.21
CA LEU A 307 0.18 -5.29 -13.90
C LEU A 307 -0.25 -4.71 -12.55
N ALA A 308 0.58 -4.82 -11.51
CA ALA A 308 0.31 -4.19 -10.22
C ALA A 308 0.23 -2.67 -10.30
N ALA A 309 1.10 -2.03 -11.11
CA ALA A 309 1.03 -0.59 -11.35
C ALA A 309 -0.27 -0.20 -12.08
N LEU A 310 -0.63 -0.93 -13.15
CA LEU A 310 -1.86 -0.66 -13.91
C LEU A 310 -3.11 -0.81 -13.02
N ALA A 311 -3.23 -1.94 -12.33
CA ALA A 311 -4.35 -2.20 -11.42
C ALA A 311 -4.39 -1.20 -10.25
N GLY A 312 -3.23 -0.85 -9.69
CA GLY A 312 -3.11 0.14 -8.64
C GLY A 312 -3.52 1.55 -9.09
N THR A 313 -3.15 1.94 -10.32
CA THR A 313 -3.53 3.23 -10.90
C THR A 313 -5.03 3.29 -11.19
N VAL A 314 -5.64 2.22 -11.70
CA VAL A 314 -7.10 2.14 -11.88
C VAL A 314 -7.82 2.23 -10.53
N GLY A 315 -7.39 1.45 -9.53
CA GLY A 315 -7.97 1.50 -8.19
C GLY A 315 -7.85 2.90 -7.55
N ALA A 316 -6.71 3.55 -7.70
CA ALA A 316 -6.53 4.93 -7.26
C ALA A 316 -7.44 5.91 -8.00
N GLY A 317 -7.63 5.73 -9.31
CA GLY A 317 -8.56 6.54 -10.11
C GLY A 317 -10.01 6.39 -9.66
N VAL A 318 -10.44 5.17 -9.30
CA VAL A 318 -11.77 4.93 -8.71
C VAL A 318 -11.91 5.67 -7.39
N LEU A 319 -10.95 5.55 -6.46
CA LEU A 319 -10.97 6.26 -5.17
C LEU A 319 -11.02 7.79 -5.35
N LEU A 320 -10.25 8.33 -6.29
CA LEU A 320 -10.25 9.76 -6.60
C LEU A 320 -11.57 10.22 -7.24
N ALA A 321 -12.17 9.41 -8.14
CA ALA A 321 -13.47 9.72 -8.71
C ALA A 321 -14.58 9.67 -7.66
N THR A 322 -14.55 8.68 -6.75
CA THR A 322 -15.43 8.62 -5.58
C THR A 322 -15.23 9.82 -4.65
N ALA A 323 -14.00 10.28 -4.46
CA ALA A 323 -13.71 11.48 -3.67
C ALA A 323 -14.40 12.73 -4.22
N VAL A 324 -14.37 12.91 -5.56
CA VAL A 324 -15.06 14.01 -6.23
C VAL A 324 -16.58 13.89 -6.07
N ALA A 325 -17.13 12.67 -6.16
CA ALA A 325 -18.56 12.44 -6.05
C ALA A 325 -19.12 12.68 -4.64
N LEU A 326 -18.39 12.29 -3.59
CA LEU A 326 -18.82 12.47 -2.20
C LEU A 326 -18.61 13.92 -1.71
N SER A 327 -17.50 14.55 -2.11
CA SER A 327 -17.07 15.88 -1.64
C SER A 327 -16.97 16.01 -0.10
N GLY A 328 -16.53 17.17 0.41
CA GLY A 328 -16.41 17.43 1.85
C GLY A 328 -15.34 16.59 2.57
N GLU A 329 -15.57 16.30 3.85
CA GLU A 329 -14.63 15.52 4.68
C GLU A 329 -14.49 14.08 4.19
N ALA A 330 -15.61 13.43 3.82
CA ALA A 330 -15.60 12.10 3.24
C ALA A 330 -14.80 12.07 1.94
N GLY A 331 -15.06 13.03 1.03
CA GLY A 331 -14.28 13.19 -0.19
C GLY A 331 -12.78 13.37 0.09
N ALA A 332 -12.40 14.15 1.10
CA ALA A 332 -10.99 14.36 1.46
C ALA A 332 -10.30 13.06 1.93
N VAL A 333 -10.98 12.20 2.70
CA VAL A 333 -10.43 10.92 3.17
C VAL A 333 -10.22 9.95 2.01
N TRP A 334 -11.24 9.75 1.16
CA TRP A 334 -11.14 8.90 -0.03
C TRP A 334 -10.12 9.44 -1.03
N GLY A 335 -10.08 10.76 -1.19
CA GLY A 335 -9.13 11.46 -2.03
C GLY A 335 -7.70 11.24 -1.56
N THR A 336 -7.44 11.38 -0.25
CA THR A 336 -6.13 11.11 0.35
C THR A 336 -5.68 9.68 0.09
N ALA A 337 -6.57 8.70 0.32
CA ALA A 337 -6.29 7.29 0.05
C ALA A 337 -5.98 7.06 -1.44
N GLY A 338 -6.76 7.65 -2.35
CA GLY A 338 -6.55 7.60 -3.79
C GLY A 338 -5.22 8.23 -4.21
N GLY A 339 -4.86 9.39 -3.67
CA GLY A 339 -3.59 10.08 -3.96
C GLY A 339 -2.37 9.27 -3.49
N LEU A 340 -2.41 8.72 -2.26
CA LEU A 340 -1.35 7.85 -1.73
C LEU A 340 -1.21 6.55 -2.53
N MET A 341 -2.34 5.92 -2.88
CA MET A 341 -2.37 4.72 -3.70
C MET A 341 -1.83 5.01 -5.11
N LEU A 342 -2.20 6.14 -5.71
CA LEU A 342 -1.70 6.56 -7.02
C LEU A 342 -0.19 6.75 -6.98
N PHE A 343 0.31 7.49 -5.99
CA PHE A 343 1.74 7.71 -5.81
C PHE A 343 2.47 6.38 -5.70
N ALA A 344 2.00 5.44 -4.89
CA ALA A 344 2.59 4.10 -4.76
C ALA A 344 2.54 3.32 -6.10
N ALA A 345 1.39 3.29 -6.75
CA ALA A 345 1.11 2.50 -7.95
C ALA A 345 1.93 2.93 -9.17
N ILE A 346 2.19 4.23 -9.36
CA ILE A 346 2.98 4.72 -10.51
C ILE A 346 4.50 4.51 -10.36
N GLY A 347 4.97 3.98 -9.21
CA GLY A 347 6.40 3.75 -8.95
C GLY A 347 7.12 2.94 -10.05
N PRO A 348 6.56 1.82 -10.52
CA PRO A 348 7.12 1.05 -11.65
C PRO A 348 7.11 1.77 -13.00
N LEU A 349 6.13 2.65 -13.23
CA LEU A 349 6.04 3.42 -14.48
C LEU A 349 7.07 4.56 -14.53
N THR A 350 7.61 4.94 -13.36
CA THR A 350 8.54 6.07 -13.20
C THR A 350 10.00 5.63 -13.03
N ASP A 351 10.34 4.39 -13.39
CA ASP A 351 11.73 3.91 -13.39
C ASP A 351 12.64 4.72 -14.32
N GLY A 352 12.13 5.12 -15.50
CA GLY A 352 12.86 5.99 -16.43
C GLY A 352 13.21 7.34 -15.81
N ILE A 353 12.31 7.94 -15.02
CA ILE A 353 12.55 9.20 -14.31
C ILE A 353 13.67 9.04 -13.27
N ARG A 354 13.69 7.91 -12.54
CA ARG A 354 14.78 7.61 -11.58
C ARG A 354 16.12 7.42 -12.28
N HIS A 355 16.13 6.70 -13.41
CA HIS A 355 17.32 6.53 -14.24
C HIS A 355 17.82 7.88 -14.77
N ALA A 356 16.93 8.71 -15.30
CA ALA A 356 17.25 10.05 -15.77
C ALA A 356 17.86 10.92 -14.68
N ALA A 357 17.24 10.96 -13.49
CA ALA A 357 17.75 11.72 -12.35
C ALA A 357 19.11 11.21 -11.86
N ALA A 358 19.39 9.91 -11.93
CA ALA A 358 20.70 9.36 -11.61
C ALA A 358 21.77 9.67 -12.68
N ALA A 359 21.34 9.82 -13.94
CA ALA A 359 22.21 10.12 -15.07
C ALA A 359 22.45 11.63 -15.28
N THR A 360 21.69 12.51 -14.62
CA THR A 360 21.96 13.95 -14.69
C THR A 360 23.30 14.25 -14.05
N SER A 361 24.21 14.85 -14.80
CA SER A 361 25.54 15.26 -14.34
C SER A 361 25.96 16.53 -15.05
N GLU A 362 27.03 17.20 -14.59
CA GLU A 362 27.56 18.40 -15.23
C GLU A 362 27.89 18.22 -16.72
N ARG A 363 28.16 16.98 -17.15
CA ARG A 363 28.34 16.62 -18.57
C ARG A 363 27.25 15.65 -19.00
N SER A 364 26.53 15.99 -20.07
CA SER A 364 25.50 15.10 -20.59
C SER A 364 26.10 13.80 -21.11
N ILE A 365 25.81 12.68 -20.45
CA ILE A 365 26.23 11.34 -20.85
C ILE A 365 25.57 10.92 -22.17
N TYR A 366 24.36 11.42 -22.43
CA TYR A 366 23.54 11.04 -23.58
C TYR A 366 23.56 12.07 -24.73
N GLY A 367 24.33 13.16 -24.62
CA GLY A 367 24.31 14.26 -25.59
C GLY A 367 22.98 15.03 -25.63
N VAL A 368 22.13 14.86 -24.60
CA VAL A 368 20.81 15.50 -24.45
C VAL A 368 20.80 16.30 -23.15
N SER A 369 20.19 17.48 -23.13
CA SER A 369 20.07 18.25 -21.89
C SER A 369 19.29 17.49 -20.82
N ASP A 370 19.71 17.62 -19.56
CA ASP A 370 19.07 16.92 -18.43
C ASP A 370 17.56 17.18 -18.35
N GLY A 371 17.13 18.40 -18.67
CA GLY A 371 15.72 18.80 -18.65
C GLY A 371 14.92 18.05 -19.72
N LEU A 372 15.47 17.94 -20.93
CA LEU A 372 14.86 17.15 -22.00
C LEU A 372 14.88 15.66 -21.67
N LEU A 373 15.92 15.16 -21.01
CA LEU A 373 16.00 13.76 -20.56
C LEU A 373 14.89 13.42 -19.55
N LEU A 374 14.69 14.26 -18.52
CA LEU A 374 13.60 14.10 -17.56
C LEU A 374 12.22 14.23 -18.22
N LEU A 375 12.05 15.21 -19.11
CA LEU A 375 10.81 15.40 -19.85
C LEU A 375 10.49 14.16 -20.69
N ALA A 376 11.47 13.64 -21.43
CA ALA A 376 11.33 12.46 -22.26
C ALA A 376 10.90 11.23 -21.44
N HIS A 377 11.54 10.98 -20.30
CA HIS A 377 11.19 9.89 -19.38
C HIS A 377 9.90 10.12 -18.58
N SER A 378 9.31 11.32 -18.64
CA SER A 378 8.00 11.60 -18.03
C SER A 378 6.83 11.33 -18.98
N THR A 379 7.08 11.26 -20.30
CA THR A 379 6.02 11.08 -21.31
C THR A 379 5.27 9.75 -21.17
N MET A 380 5.98 8.64 -20.99
CA MET A 380 5.40 7.30 -20.83
C MET A 380 4.52 7.18 -19.58
N PRO A 381 5.02 7.46 -18.35
CA PRO A 381 4.20 7.37 -17.15
C PRO A 381 3.00 8.31 -17.23
N PHE A 382 3.16 9.53 -17.78
CA PHE A 382 2.06 10.48 -17.93
C PHE A 382 0.96 9.96 -18.86
N ALA A 383 1.32 9.46 -20.05
CA ALA A 383 0.35 8.95 -21.01
C ALA A 383 -0.41 7.72 -20.48
N VAL A 384 0.31 6.73 -19.93
CA VAL A 384 -0.29 5.51 -19.39
C VAL A 384 -1.18 5.82 -18.19
N MET A 385 -0.69 6.61 -17.24
CA MET A 385 -1.46 6.99 -16.06
C MET A 385 -2.72 7.77 -16.46
N THR A 386 -2.60 8.75 -17.36
CA THR A 386 -3.75 9.54 -17.81
C THR A 386 -4.82 8.67 -18.45
N ALA A 387 -4.43 7.75 -19.35
CA ALA A 387 -5.37 6.82 -19.97
C ALA A 387 -6.11 5.95 -18.95
N LEU A 388 -5.40 5.42 -17.94
CA LEU A 388 -5.99 4.59 -16.89
C LEU A 388 -6.88 5.37 -15.92
N LEU A 389 -6.49 6.60 -15.57
CA LEU A 389 -7.29 7.48 -14.72
C LEU A 389 -8.57 7.88 -15.44
N LEU A 390 -8.50 8.23 -16.73
CA LEU A 390 -9.70 8.52 -17.52
C LEU A 390 -10.60 7.29 -17.69
N LEU A 391 -10.03 6.10 -17.88
CA LEU A 391 -10.79 4.85 -17.88
C LEU A 391 -11.49 4.63 -16.53
N ALA A 392 -10.80 4.82 -15.42
CA ALA A 392 -11.37 4.67 -14.08
C ALA A 392 -12.50 5.68 -13.84
N VAL A 393 -12.32 6.94 -14.25
CA VAL A 393 -13.37 7.96 -14.18
C VAL A 393 -14.56 7.57 -15.05
N ALA A 394 -14.36 7.11 -16.28
CA ALA A 394 -15.45 6.67 -17.16
C ALA A 394 -16.25 5.53 -16.56
N VAL A 395 -15.58 4.49 -16.03
CA VAL A 395 -16.24 3.36 -15.37
C VAL A 395 -17.01 3.82 -14.12
N THR A 396 -16.39 4.67 -13.30
CA THR A 396 -17.02 5.22 -12.08
C THR A 396 -18.22 6.11 -12.43
N SER A 397 -18.12 6.92 -13.48
CA SER A 397 -19.22 7.74 -13.99
C SER A 397 -20.41 6.91 -14.45
N VAL A 398 -20.16 5.80 -15.16
CA VAL A 398 -21.23 4.89 -15.60
C VAL A 398 -21.85 4.16 -14.41
N ALA A 399 -21.03 3.70 -13.45
CA ALA A 399 -21.51 2.93 -12.30
C ALA A 399 -22.25 3.78 -11.26
N PHE A 400 -21.81 5.02 -11.01
CA PHE A 400 -22.30 5.85 -9.91
C PHE A 400 -23.00 7.15 -10.38
N GLY A 401 -23.17 7.34 -11.70
CA GLY A 401 -23.82 8.54 -12.25
C GLY A 401 -23.01 9.84 -12.09
N ALA A 402 -21.73 9.76 -11.73
CA ALA A 402 -20.87 10.93 -11.53
C ALA A 402 -20.54 11.64 -12.86
N PRO A 403 -20.52 12.98 -12.93
CA PRO A 403 -20.27 13.71 -14.17
C PRO A 403 -18.81 13.56 -14.62
N PHE A 404 -18.60 12.86 -15.75
CA PHE A 404 -17.27 12.60 -16.31
C PHE A 404 -16.45 13.90 -16.52
N VAL A 405 -17.08 14.92 -17.13
CA VAL A 405 -16.43 16.18 -17.50
C VAL A 405 -15.94 16.96 -16.27
N GLY A 406 -16.63 16.86 -15.13
CA GLY A 406 -16.20 17.48 -13.87
C GLY A 406 -15.10 16.69 -13.17
N CYS A 407 -15.18 15.35 -13.19
CA CYS A 407 -14.25 14.48 -12.47
C CYS A 407 -12.90 14.33 -13.19
N ALA A 408 -12.92 14.14 -14.51
CA ALA A 408 -11.73 13.87 -15.31
C ALA A 408 -10.57 14.89 -15.11
N PRO A 409 -10.78 16.22 -15.20
CA PRO A 409 -9.69 17.17 -15.04
C PRO A 409 -9.08 17.16 -13.64
N ILE A 410 -9.90 16.97 -12.60
CA ILE A 410 -9.45 16.89 -11.20
C ILE A 410 -8.55 15.67 -11.01
N VAL A 411 -9.03 14.48 -11.44
CA VAL A 411 -8.27 13.23 -11.28
C VAL A 411 -6.96 13.26 -12.08
N VAL A 412 -6.99 13.77 -13.31
CA VAL A 412 -5.78 13.92 -14.13
C VAL A 412 -4.81 14.94 -13.52
N ALA A 413 -5.29 16.04 -12.93
CA ALA A 413 -4.44 17.00 -12.23
C ALA A 413 -3.74 16.37 -11.01
N VAL A 414 -4.44 15.56 -10.22
CA VAL A 414 -3.83 14.77 -9.12
C VAL A 414 -2.74 13.85 -9.66
N GLY A 415 -2.99 13.17 -10.78
CA GLY A 415 -1.97 12.35 -11.45
C GLY A 415 -0.76 13.13 -11.93
N ALA A 416 -0.96 14.31 -12.52
CA ALA A 416 0.14 15.18 -12.93
C ALA A 416 1.00 15.61 -11.74
N ILE A 417 0.38 15.97 -10.60
CA ILE A 417 1.07 16.27 -9.35
C ILE A 417 1.81 15.03 -8.82
N ALA A 418 1.22 13.84 -8.89
CA ALA A 418 1.88 12.59 -8.49
C ALA A 418 3.14 12.31 -9.34
N ILE A 419 3.13 12.62 -10.64
CA ILE A 419 4.34 12.53 -11.47
C ILE A 419 5.36 13.62 -11.10
N GLY A 420 4.91 14.86 -10.91
CA GLY A 420 5.78 15.96 -10.47
C GLY A 420 6.48 15.66 -9.13
N THR A 421 5.76 15.08 -8.17
CA THR A 421 6.32 14.64 -6.89
C THR A 421 7.28 13.46 -7.05
N ARG A 422 7.04 12.55 -8.01
CA ARG A 422 8.00 11.48 -8.37
C ARG A 422 9.28 12.04 -8.96
N ILE A 423 9.21 13.04 -9.84
CA ILE A 423 10.39 13.76 -10.37
C ILE A 423 11.14 14.43 -9.23
N GLY A 424 10.44 15.20 -8.39
CA GLY A 424 11.02 15.83 -7.21
C GLY A 424 11.72 14.82 -6.32
N ASN A 425 11.13 13.66 -6.07
CA ASN A 425 11.73 12.61 -5.25
C ASN A 425 12.94 11.93 -5.91
N ALA A 426 12.93 11.77 -7.22
CA ALA A 426 14.09 11.25 -7.96
C ALA A 426 15.28 12.23 -7.86
N LEU A 427 15.02 13.54 -7.89
CA LEU A 427 16.04 14.60 -7.78
C LEU A 427 16.53 14.88 -6.35
N LYS A 428 15.93 14.25 -5.35
CA LYS A 428 16.15 14.59 -3.93
C LYS A 428 17.51 14.17 -3.39
N GLY A 429 18.08 13.09 -3.94
CA GLY A 429 19.32 12.49 -3.45
C GLY A 429 19.21 11.89 -2.04
N SER A 430 20.36 11.58 -1.45
CA SER A 430 20.46 11.13 -0.06
C SER A 430 20.16 12.25 0.93
N MET A 431 19.70 11.91 2.13
CA MET A 431 19.44 12.89 3.18
C MET A 431 20.74 13.66 3.52
N PRO A 432 20.73 15.01 3.48
CA PRO A 432 21.89 15.81 3.86
C PRO A 432 22.31 15.55 5.31
N LEU A 433 23.63 15.50 5.57
CA LEU A 433 24.17 15.30 6.92
C LEU A 433 23.72 16.38 7.90
N SER A 434 23.41 17.59 7.42
CA SER A 434 22.88 18.69 8.24
C SER A 434 21.53 18.35 8.87
N LEU A 435 20.71 17.50 8.25
CA LEU A 435 19.43 17.03 8.82
C LEU A 435 19.62 15.93 9.87
N LEU A 436 20.81 15.32 9.92
CA LEU A 436 21.15 14.32 10.94
C LEU A 436 21.69 14.96 12.23
N ALA A 437 22.15 16.21 12.17
CA ALA A 437 22.59 16.95 13.35
C ALA A 437 21.38 17.27 14.25
N ALA A 438 21.42 16.85 15.51
CA ALA A 438 20.39 17.18 16.48
C ALA A 438 20.50 18.66 16.86
N VAL A 439 19.36 19.37 16.92
CA VAL A 439 19.31 20.74 17.41
C VAL A 439 18.63 20.73 18.78
N PRO A 440 19.36 20.95 19.89
CA PRO A 440 18.74 20.96 21.21
C PRO A 440 17.81 22.17 21.31
N THR A 441 16.51 21.92 21.49
CA THR A 441 15.52 22.95 21.84
C THR A 441 14.82 22.59 23.14
N PRO A 442 14.16 23.54 23.82
CA PRO A 442 13.38 23.25 25.02
C PRO A 442 12.28 22.18 24.81
N PHE A 443 11.84 21.97 23.57
CA PHE A 443 10.81 21.00 23.19
C PHE A 443 11.38 19.68 22.60
N GLY A 444 12.70 19.49 22.63
CA GLY A 444 13.39 18.33 22.05
C GLY A 444 14.14 18.64 20.74
N ASP A 445 14.40 17.62 19.92
CA ASP A 445 15.09 17.78 18.63
C ASP A 445 14.06 18.00 17.49
N PRO A 446 13.84 19.24 16.99
CA PRO A 446 12.91 19.50 15.90
C PRO A 446 13.39 18.87 14.59
N MET A 447 14.68 18.54 14.46
CA MET A 447 15.20 17.89 13.25
C MET A 447 14.60 16.51 13.04
N ALA A 448 14.06 15.84 14.07
CA ALA A 448 13.30 14.61 13.89
C ALA A 448 12.08 14.81 12.98
N ILE A 449 11.32 15.90 13.17
CA ILE A 449 10.16 16.24 12.35
C ILE A 449 10.61 16.58 10.93
N VAL A 450 11.68 17.37 10.79
CA VAL A 450 12.24 17.74 9.48
C VAL A 450 12.73 16.51 8.72
N ARG A 451 13.36 15.54 9.39
CA ARG A 451 13.79 14.27 8.77
C ARG A 451 12.61 13.43 8.29
N VAL A 452 11.54 13.35 9.08
CA VAL A 452 10.30 12.65 8.67
C VAL A 452 9.64 13.37 7.51
N ALA A 453 9.47 14.70 7.60
CA ALA A 453 8.91 15.52 6.53
C ALA A 453 9.72 15.41 5.25
N TRP A 454 11.06 15.44 5.36
CA TRP A 454 11.94 15.10 4.25
C TRP A 454 11.59 13.71 3.76
N ALA A 455 11.63 12.64 4.55
CA ALA A 455 11.40 11.29 4.05
C ALA A 455 10.04 11.05 3.36
N VAL A 456 8.97 11.68 3.85
CA VAL A 456 7.59 11.43 3.39
C VAL A 456 6.96 12.56 2.57
N ASP A 457 7.68 13.64 2.24
CA ASP A 457 7.11 14.79 1.51
C ASP A 457 6.34 14.44 0.24
N GLY A 458 6.83 13.51 -0.59
CA GLY A 458 6.10 13.09 -1.79
C GLY A 458 4.80 12.35 -1.47
N LEU A 459 4.76 11.57 -0.38
CA LEU A 459 3.53 10.96 0.10
C LEU A 459 2.57 12.02 0.64
N LEU A 460 3.08 13.00 1.39
CA LEU A 460 2.27 14.11 1.90
C LEU A 460 1.67 14.93 0.75
N LEU A 461 2.48 15.31 -0.24
CA LEU A 461 2.02 16.05 -1.41
C LEU A 461 1.01 15.25 -2.25
N ALA A 462 1.21 13.94 -2.41
CA ALA A 462 0.25 13.08 -3.10
C ALA A 462 -1.06 12.93 -2.33
N GLY A 463 -0.98 12.77 -1.00
CA GLY A 463 -2.14 12.70 -0.12
C GLY A 463 -2.92 14.02 -0.13
N VAL A 464 -2.24 15.17 -0.01
CA VAL A 464 -2.87 16.50 -0.09
C VAL A 464 -3.49 16.72 -1.47
N ALA A 465 -2.79 16.40 -2.56
CA ALA A 465 -3.36 16.52 -3.90
C ALA A 465 -4.61 15.65 -4.07
N GLY A 466 -4.58 14.42 -3.54
CA GLY A 466 -5.74 13.55 -3.50
C GLY A 466 -6.89 14.12 -2.66
N ALA A 467 -6.61 14.62 -1.45
CA ALA A 467 -7.62 15.25 -0.58
C ALA A 467 -8.31 16.43 -1.26
N SER A 468 -7.57 17.22 -2.05
CA SER A 468 -8.10 18.33 -2.84
C SER A 468 -9.19 17.89 -3.84
N ALA A 469 -9.17 16.63 -4.30
CA ALA A 469 -10.23 16.12 -5.17
C ALA A 469 -11.60 16.09 -4.48
N GLY A 470 -11.62 15.92 -3.16
CA GLY A 470 -12.83 15.98 -2.33
C GLY A 470 -13.28 17.39 -1.95
N ALA A 471 -12.54 18.44 -2.29
CA ALA A 471 -12.83 19.79 -1.83
C ALA A 471 -13.98 20.50 -2.60
N GLY A 472 -14.72 19.78 -3.45
CA GLY A 472 -15.85 20.31 -4.21
C GLY A 472 -15.46 21.52 -5.07
N ALA A 473 -16.19 22.63 -4.93
CA ALA A 473 -15.94 23.86 -5.69
C ALA A 473 -14.53 24.46 -5.46
N SER A 474 -13.91 24.19 -4.32
CA SER A 474 -12.56 24.70 -3.98
C SER A 474 -11.44 23.78 -4.47
N ALA A 475 -11.74 22.64 -5.11
CA ALA A 475 -10.74 21.69 -5.58
C ALA A 475 -9.66 22.33 -6.45
N ALA A 476 -10.04 23.23 -7.37
CA ALA A 476 -9.10 23.92 -8.24
C ALA A 476 -8.05 24.74 -7.46
N VAL A 477 -8.46 25.45 -6.39
CA VAL A 477 -7.58 26.27 -5.56
C VAL A 477 -6.57 25.39 -4.82
N PHE A 478 -7.04 24.32 -4.17
CA PHE A 478 -6.18 23.41 -3.43
C PHE A 478 -5.24 22.62 -4.35
N LEU A 479 -5.69 22.22 -5.53
CA LEU A 479 -4.85 21.59 -6.55
C LEU A 479 -3.78 22.55 -7.07
N PHE A 480 -4.12 23.82 -7.32
CA PHE A 480 -3.13 24.84 -7.69
C PHE A 480 -2.08 25.01 -6.59
N GLY A 481 -2.50 25.08 -5.33
CA GLY A 481 -1.59 25.15 -4.19
C GLY A 481 -0.65 23.94 -4.10
N ALA A 482 -1.20 22.72 -4.26
CA ALA A 482 -0.41 21.49 -4.26
C ALA A 482 0.57 21.42 -5.45
N ALA A 483 0.13 21.83 -6.65
CA ALA A 483 0.97 21.91 -7.84
C ALA A 483 2.08 22.94 -7.69
N ALA A 484 1.77 24.14 -7.18
CA ALA A 484 2.76 25.18 -6.90
C ALA A 484 3.80 24.70 -5.88
N MET A 485 3.38 24.04 -4.80
CA MET A 485 4.28 23.46 -3.82
C MET A 485 5.19 22.38 -4.44
N ALA A 486 4.62 21.46 -5.22
CA ALA A 486 5.38 20.44 -5.93
C ALA A 486 6.41 21.04 -6.90
N ALA A 487 6.02 22.10 -7.63
CA ALA A 487 6.89 22.83 -8.53
C ALA A 487 8.03 23.55 -7.80
N VAL A 488 7.74 24.26 -6.70
CA VAL A 488 8.75 24.94 -5.87
C VAL A 488 9.74 23.93 -5.29
N VAL A 489 9.25 22.82 -4.71
CA VAL A 489 10.11 21.77 -4.17
C VAL A 489 10.96 21.13 -5.27
N GLY A 490 10.36 20.82 -6.42
CA GLY A 490 11.06 20.25 -7.57
C GLY A 490 12.15 21.19 -8.09
N PHE A 491 11.84 22.47 -8.24
CA PHE A 491 12.80 23.49 -8.69
C PHE A 491 13.93 23.71 -7.68
N ALA A 492 13.63 23.75 -6.38
CA ALA A 492 14.64 23.89 -5.33
C ALA A 492 15.59 22.68 -5.26
N ARG A 493 15.13 21.48 -5.65
CA ARG A 493 16.00 20.29 -5.80
C ARG A 493 16.81 20.36 -7.08
N TRP A 494 16.19 20.78 -8.17
CA TRP A 494 16.87 21.00 -9.43
C TRP A 494 18.04 21.98 -9.33
N ARG A 495 17.90 23.09 -8.60
CA ARG A 495 19.00 24.04 -8.41
C ARG A 495 20.12 23.54 -7.49
N ARG A 496 19.81 22.63 -6.57
CA ARG A 496 20.81 22.07 -5.64
C ARG A 496 21.71 21.02 -6.26
N ARG A 497 21.39 20.54 -7.46
CA ARG A 497 22.23 19.59 -8.21
C ARG A 497 23.40 20.24 -8.94
N SER A 498 23.33 21.55 -9.18
CA SER A 498 24.30 22.33 -9.96
C SER A 498 25.39 22.97 -9.10
N HIS A 499 25.48 22.52 -7.85
CA HIS A 499 26.49 22.85 -6.86
C HIS A 499 26.94 21.54 -6.23
#